data_AF-A0A956GEW4-F1
#
_entry.id   AF-A0A956GEW4-F1
#
_cell.length_a   1.000
_cell.length_b   1.000
_cell.length_c   1.000
_cell.angle_alpha   90.00
_cell.angle_beta   90.00
_cell.angle_gamma   90.00
#
_symmetry.space_group_name_H-M   'P 1'
#
loop_
_entity.id
_entity.type
_entity.pdbx_description
1 polymer ?
#
loop_
_entity_poly.entity_id
_entity_poly.type
_entity_poly.pdbx_seq_one_letter_code
_entity_poly.pdbx_strand_id
1 'polypeptide(L)'
;MRSLLLSLSSLLILSACATSGGAGGGGAKTGGGAKTGGGKAMAQTPADVATMTNVEKIMHLQGGKAGPALALLKKQPASYTPEQIEMMKSAAKYVVAIGARLEDAMFEKKFDGGFKMFATQLKSEGTKLGGAAAGGKAEEITTALKGLAATCKGCHAKYQKH
;
A
#
# COMPACT_ATOMS: atom_id res chain seq x y z
N MET A 1 -12.59 32.68 43.23
CA MET A 1 -12.90 33.83 42.34
C MET A 1 -12.32 33.53 40.96
N ARG A 2 -13.08 33.88 39.90
CA ARG A 2 -12.92 33.56 38.45
C ARG A 2 -13.26 32.10 38.09
N SER A 3 -14.49 31.72 37.73
CA SER A 3 -15.42 32.15 36.66
C SER A 3 -15.00 31.77 35.24
N LEU A 4 -15.86 30.95 34.60
CA LEU A 4 -16.45 31.15 33.24
C LEU A 4 -15.49 30.84 32.06
N LEU A 5 -15.81 30.14 30.96
CA LEU A 5 -17.06 29.83 30.27
C LEU A 5 -16.90 28.65 29.28
N LEU A 6 -18.05 28.04 28.99
CA LEU A 6 -18.37 27.16 27.87
C LEU A 6 -17.94 27.71 26.49
N SER A 7 -17.72 26.81 25.53
CA SER A 7 -18.15 27.02 24.14
C SER A 7 -18.67 25.71 23.55
N LEU A 8 -20.01 25.60 23.50
CA LEU A 8 -20.75 24.77 22.56
C LEU A 8 -20.60 25.40 21.17
N SER A 9 -20.41 24.59 20.13
CA SER A 9 -21.04 24.83 18.82
C SER A 9 -21.02 23.56 17.97
N SER A 10 -22.20 22.98 17.84
CA SER A 10 -22.61 22.08 16.77
C SER A 10 -22.29 22.69 15.41
N LEU A 11 -21.87 21.87 14.43
CA LEU A 11 -22.21 22.12 13.04
C LEU A 11 -22.37 20.79 12.28
N LEU A 12 -23.63 20.44 12.07
CA LEU A 12 -24.10 19.52 11.04
C LEU A 12 -23.81 20.13 9.65
N ILE A 13 -23.17 19.39 8.76
CA ILE A 13 -23.27 19.57 7.30
C ILE A 13 -23.27 18.15 6.71
N LEU A 14 -24.43 17.51 6.58
CA LEU A 14 -25.34 17.53 5.43
C LEU A 14 -24.68 17.02 4.13
N SER A 15 -25.08 15.79 3.78
CA SER A 15 -24.87 15.11 2.51
C SER A 15 -25.26 15.97 1.31
N ALA A 16 -24.41 16.00 0.30
CA ALA A 16 -24.77 16.28 -1.08
C ALA A 16 -23.95 15.38 -2.00
N CYS A 17 -24.49 14.21 -2.33
CA CYS A 17 -24.07 13.43 -3.48
C CYS A 17 -24.63 14.11 -4.74
N ALA A 18 -23.79 14.86 -5.44
CA ALA A 18 -24.10 15.40 -6.75
C ALA A 18 -23.96 14.29 -7.80
N THR A 19 -25.07 14.00 -8.48
CA THR A 19 -25.08 13.30 -9.76
C THR A 19 -24.76 14.31 -10.86
N SER A 20 -23.86 13.97 -11.78
CA SER A 20 -23.84 14.56 -13.11
C SER A 20 -23.41 13.49 -14.11
N GLY A 21 -24.32 13.22 -15.04
CA GLY A 21 -24.08 12.32 -16.16
C GLY A 21 -23.15 12.93 -17.20
N GLY A 22 -22.64 12.07 -18.07
CA GLY A 22 -21.88 12.46 -19.24
C GLY A 22 -21.60 11.25 -20.12
N ALA A 23 -22.37 11.13 -21.20
CA ALA A 23 -22.20 10.15 -22.27
C ALA A 23 -21.06 10.54 -23.23
N GLY A 24 -20.51 9.54 -23.93
CA GLY A 24 -19.57 9.68 -25.05
C GLY A 24 -18.41 8.69 -24.87
N GLY A 25 -18.08 7.78 -25.77
CA GLY A 25 -18.36 7.70 -27.19
C GLY A 25 -17.03 7.41 -27.90
N GLY A 26 -16.92 6.24 -28.52
CA GLY A 26 -15.99 5.98 -29.63
C GLY A 26 -14.56 5.54 -29.28
N GLY A 27 -14.09 4.50 -29.99
CA GLY A 27 -12.65 4.32 -30.21
C GLY A 27 -12.07 2.93 -29.96
N ALA A 28 -12.72 1.86 -30.42
CA ALA A 28 -12.03 0.59 -30.59
C ALA A 28 -11.01 0.70 -31.75
N LYS A 29 -9.74 0.93 -31.42
CA LYS A 29 -8.61 0.66 -32.32
C LYS A 29 -7.94 -0.63 -31.88
N THR A 30 -8.37 -1.75 -32.48
CA THR A 30 -7.62 -3.01 -32.46
C THR A 30 -6.44 -2.89 -33.41
N GLY A 31 -5.25 -2.66 -32.87
CA GLY A 31 -4.01 -2.70 -33.61
C GLY A 31 -2.89 -3.12 -32.67
N GLY A 32 -2.20 -4.22 -32.99
CA GLY A 32 -1.03 -4.65 -32.23
C GLY A 32 -0.91 -6.16 -32.16
N GLY A 33 -0.44 -6.76 -33.25
CA GLY A 33 0.18 -8.07 -33.17
C GLY A 33 1.38 -8.01 -32.22
N ALA A 34 1.40 -8.89 -31.24
CA ALA A 34 2.60 -9.23 -30.50
C ALA A 34 2.63 -10.75 -30.34
N LYS A 35 3.34 -11.40 -31.26
CA LYS A 35 3.97 -12.69 -30.99
C LYS A 35 5.04 -12.45 -29.93
N THR A 36 4.84 -12.93 -28.72
CA THR A 36 5.92 -13.50 -27.90
C THR A 36 5.32 -14.55 -26.97
N GLY A 37 5.80 -15.77 -27.15
CA GLY A 37 5.62 -16.84 -26.16
C GLY A 37 6.26 -16.44 -24.84
N GLY A 38 5.58 -16.82 -23.77
CA GLY A 38 5.94 -16.52 -22.39
C GLY A 38 4.64 -16.62 -21.61
N GLY A 39 4.42 -17.76 -20.95
CA GLY A 39 3.19 -18.03 -20.22
C GLY A 39 2.82 -16.81 -19.39
N LYS A 40 1.62 -16.26 -19.62
CA LYS A 40 1.08 -15.14 -18.84
C LYS A 40 1.18 -15.53 -17.37
N ALA A 41 2.15 -14.98 -16.66
CA ALA A 41 2.14 -15.00 -15.21
C ALA A 41 0.80 -14.41 -14.81
N MET A 42 -0.10 -15.24 -14.30
CA MET A 42 -1.38 -14.78 -13.75
C MET A 42 -1.03 -13.63 -12.81
N ALA A 43 -1.66 -12.47 -12.98
CA ALA A 43 -1.38 -11.33 -12.14
C ALA A 43 -1.61 -11.73 -10.68
N GLN A 44 -0.54 -11.99 -9.93
CA GLN A 44 -0.63 -12.44 -8.54
C GLN A 44 -1.40 -11.38 -7.75
N THR A 45 -2.52 -11.77 -7.16
CA THR A 45 -3.42 -10.96 -6.33
C THR A 45 -2.95 -10.95 -4.87
N PRO A 46 -3.48 -10.05 -4.02
CA PRO A 46 -3.19 -10.11 -2.59
C PRO A 46 -3.60 -11.44 -1.93
N ALA A 47 -4.64 -12.12 -2.45
CA ALA A 47 -5.09 -13.41 -1.91
C ALA A 47 -4.09 -14.54 -2.20
N ASP A 48 -3.41 -14.50 -3.34
CA ASP A 48 -2.40 -15.50 -3.72
C ASP A 48 -1.19 -15.51 -2.77
N VAL A 49 -0.95 -14.42 -2.05
CA VAL A 49 0.13 -14.31 -1.07
C VAL A 49 -0.05 -15.33 0.07
N ALA A 50 -1.29 -15.61 0.47
CA ALA A 50 -1.59 -16.50 1.59
C ALA A 50 -1.07 -17.94 1.39
N THR A 51 -0.93 -18.38 0.13
CA THR A 51 -0.48 -19.73 -0.22
C THR A 51 1.03 -19.80 -0.51
N MET A 52 1.71 -18.66 -0.60
CA MET A 52 3.16 -18.62 -0.88
C MET A 52 3.95 -19.20 0.31
N THR A 53 4.93 -20.06 0.01
CA THR A 53 5.77 -20.72 1.02
C THR A 53 7.24 -20.30 0.99
N ASN A 54 7.65 -19.56 -0.04
CA ASN A 54 9.01 -19.12 -0.22
C ASN A 54 9.13 -17.62 0.11
N VAL A 55 9.90 -17.30 1.17
CA VAL A 55 10.07 -15.93 1.66
C VAL A 55 10.67 -15.01 0.61
N GLU A 56 11.65 -15.48 -0.16
CA GLU A 56 12.29 -14.70 -1.22
C GLU A 56 11.29 -14.28 -2.30
N LYS A 57 10.41 -15.20 -2.73
CA LYS A 57 9.33 -14.89 -3.68
C LYS A 57 8.35 -13.87 -3.10
N ILE A 58 8.01 -13.99 -1.82
CA ILE A 58 7.13 -13.04 -1.11
C ILE A 58 7.78 -11.65 -1.07
N MET A 59 9.07 -11.57 -0.75
CA MET A 59 9.84 -10.31 -0.72
C MET A 59 9.98 -9.69 -2.12
N HIS A 60 10.22 -10.50 -3.15
CA HIS A 60 10.30 -10.01 -4.52
C HIS A 60 8.96 -9.40 -4.97
N LEU A 61 7.84 -10.06 -4.66
CA LEU A 61 6.51 -9.54 -4.92
C LEU A 61 6.26 -8.22 -4.17
N GLN A 62 6.67 -8.13 -2.90
CA GLN A 62 6.60 -6.89 -2.12
C GLN A 62 7.32 -5.74 -2.83
N GLY A 63 8.57 -5.97 -3.28
CA GLY A 63 9.36 -4.98 -3.99
C GLY A 63 8.68 -4.49 -5.28
N GLY A 64 8.13 -5.42 -6.07
CA GLY A 64 7.41 -5.08 -7.31
C GLY A 64 6.11 -4.31 -7.09
N LYS A 65 5.38 -4.58 -6.00
CA LYS A 65 4.06 -3.97 -5.73
C LYS A 65 4.15 -2.67 -4.91
N ALA A 66 5.08 -2.58 -3.96
CA ALA A 66 5.27 -1.39 -3.12
C ALA A 66 6.28 -0.39 -3.69
N GLY A 67 7.23 -0.86 -4.52
CA GLY A 67 8.30 -0.04 -5.09
C GLY A 67 7.82 1.24 -5.81
N PRO A 68 6.83 1.16 -6.71
CA PRO A 68 6.28 2.34 -7.38
C PRO A 68 5.70 3.38 -6.41
N ALA A 69 4.98 2.95 -5.37
CA ALA A 69 4.43 3.85 -4.36
C ALA A 69 5.54 4.50 -3.51
N LEU A 70 6.56 3.73 -3.12
CA LEU A 70 7.72 4.25 -2.39
C LEU A 70 8.56 5.24 -3.22
N ALA A 71 8.61 5.08 -4.54
CA ALA A 71 9.31 6.03 -5.42
C ALA A 71 8.68 7.43 -5.39
N LEU A 72 7.39 7.56 -5.03
CA LEU A 72 6.71 8.85 -4.91
C LEU A 72 7.22 9.69 -3.73
N LEU A 73 7.82 9.07 -2.70
CA LEU A 73 8.40 9.80 -1.55
C LEU A 73 9.48 10.80 -1.97
N LYS A 74 10.22 10.50 -3.06
CA LYS A 74 11.27 11.39 -3.56
C LYS A 74 10.73 12.73 -4.07
N LYS A 75 9.43 12.79 -4.39
CA LYS A 75 8.80 13.94 -5.04
C LYS A 75 8.03 14.85 -4.07
N GLN A 76 7.81 14.42 -2.82
CA GLN A 76 7.04 15.12 -1.78
C GLN A 76 5.88 15.98 -2.32
N PRO A 77 4.92 15.37 -3.03
CA PRO A 77 3.91 16.15 -3.71
C PRO A 77 2.90 16.71 -2.69
N ALA A 78 2.45 17.95 -2.90
CA ALA A 78 1.41 18.58 -2.07
C ALA A 78 0.06 17.84 -2.17
N SER A 79 -0.17 17.11 -3.25
CA SER A 79 -1.34 16.27 -3.48
C SER A 79 -0.98 15.07 -4.36
N TYR A 80 -1.78 14.01 -4.27
CA TYR A 80 -1.63 12.83 -5.12
C TYR A 80 -2.75 12.77 -6.14
N THR A 81 -2.42 12.35 -7.36
CA THR A 81 -3.45 12.10 -8.39
C THR A 81 -4.32 10.90 -8.00
N PRO A 82 -5.55 10.78 -8.53
CA PRO A 82 -6.37 9.60 -8.30
C PRO A 82 -5.68 8.28 -8.64
N GLU A 83 -4.89 8.26 -9.72
CA GLU A 83 -4.10 7.09 -10.14
C GLU A 83 -3.01 6.73 -9.13
N GLN A 84 -2.33 7.74 -8.55
CA GLN A 84 -1.34 7.53 -7.50
C GLN A 84 -2.00 7.01 -6.21
N ILE A 85 -3.19 7.51 -5.87
CA ILE A 85 -3.97 7.04 -4.73
C ILE A 85 -4.39 5.58 -4.93
N GLU A 86 -4.91 5.20 -6.10
CA GLU A 86 -5.27 3.80 -6.39
C GLU A 86 -4.04 2.88 -6.40
N MET A 87 -2.90 3.35 -6.90
CA MET A 87 -1.62 2.64 -6.78
C MET A 87 -1.26 2.38 -5.30
N MET A 88 -1.41 3.37 -4.43
CA MET A 88 -1.12 3.21 -2.99
C MET A 88 -2.11 2.29 -2.30
N LYS A 89 -3.41 2.36 -2.63
CA LYS A 89 -4.41 1.41 -2.13
C LYS A 89 -4.08 -0.02 -2.55
N SER A 90 -3.67 -0.21 -3.81
CA SER A 90 -3.22 -1.50 -4.31
C SER A 90 -1.98 -1.99 -3.56
N ALA A 91 -0.94 -1.15 -3.46
CA ALA A 91 0.29 -1.45 -2.72
C ALA A 91 -0.01 -1.82 -1.26
N ALA A 92 -0.86 -1.05 -0.57
CA ALA A 92 -1.29 -1.31 0.80
C ALA A 92 -1.90 -2.71 0.95
N LYS A 93 -2.79 -3.14 0.04
CA LYS A 93 -3.39 -4.48 0.08
C LYS A 93 -2.33 -5.58 -0.02
N TYR A 94 -1.36 -5.46 -0.93
CA TYR A 94 -0.26 -6.44 -1.02
C TYR A 94 0.60 -6.41 0.23
N VAL A 95 0.99 -5.23 0.71
CA VAL A 95 1.84 -5.09 1.89
C VAL A 95 1.19 -5.70 3.13
N VAL A 96 -0.12 -5.51 3.32
CA VAL A 96 -0.86 -6.13 4.44
C VAL A 96 -0.89 -7.65 4.30
N ALA A 97 -1.22 -8.18 3.12
CA ALA A 97 -1.25 -9.62 2.89
C ALA A 97 0.14 -10.27 3.06
N ILE A 98 1.19 -9.58 2.60
CA ILE A 98 2.59 -9.99 2.74
C ILE A 98 3.03 -9.97 4.19
N GLY A 99 2.78 -8.88 4.92
CA GLY A 99 3.09 -8.77 6.34
C GLY A 99 2.42 -9.87 7.15
N ALA A 100 1.12 -10.10 6.94
CA ALA A 100 0.40 -11.21 7.58
C ALA A 100 1.01 -12.58 7.24
N ARG A 101 1.34 -12.82 5.96
CA ARG A 101 1.93 -14.10 5.57
C ARG A 101 3.29 -14.35 6.21
N LEU A 102 4.11 -13.32 6.34
CA LEU A 102 5.44 -13.41 6.95
C LEU A 102 5.38 -13.50 8.49
N GLU A 103 4.36 -12.88 9.11
CA GLU A 103 4.08 -13.02 10.55
C GLU A 103 3.76 -14.47 10.92
N ASP A 104 2.91 -15.12 10.12
CA ASP A 104 2.42 -16.48 10.34
C ASP A 104 3.49 -17.54 10.09
N ALA A 105 4.53 -17.15 9.38
CA ALA A 105 5.39 -18.10 8.78
C ALA A 105 6.81 -18.00 9.30
N MET A 106 7.09 -18.89 10.23
CA MET A 106 8.44 -19.34 10.55
C MET A 106 8.93 -20.27 9.43
N PHE A 107 9.00 -19.76 8.21
CA PHE A 107 9.24 -20.53 6.98
C PHE A 107 10.57 -21.28 7.00
N GLU A 108 11.57 -20.74 7.69
CA GLU A 108 12.92 -21.27 7.67
C GLU A 108 13.62 -20.95 9.01
N LYS A 109 14.48 -21.87 9.48
CA LYS A 109 15.28 -21.69 10.72
C LYS A 109 16.18 -20.44 10.73
N LYS A 110 16.31 -19.76 9.58
CA LYS A 110 17.15 -18.56 9.39
C LYS A 110 16.51 -17.25 9.86
N PHE A 111 15.20 -17.22 10.13
CA PHE A 111 14.50 -16.03 10.59
C PHE A 111 14.21 -16.11 12.09
N ASP A 112 14.67 -15.10 12.84
CA ASP A 112 14.46 -14.98 14.29
C ASP A 112 13.15 -14.22 14.61
N GLY A 113 12.84 -14.07 15.90
CA GLY A 113 11.67 -13.28 16.34
C GLY A 113 11.69 -11.81 15.87
N GLY A 114 12.86 -11.27 15.52
CA GLY A 114 12.98 -9.93 14.93
C GLY A 114 12.38 -9.85 13.52
N PHE A 115 12.39 -10.94 12.75
CA PHE A 115 11.79 -10.96 11.43
C PHE A 115 10.26 -10.82 11.53
N LYS A 116 9.66 -11.52 12.50
CA LYS A 116 8.23 -11.39 12.82
C LYS A 116 7.86 -9.97 13.24
N MET A 117 8.73 -9.27 13.99
CA MET A 117 8.50 -7.87 14.34
C MET A 117 8.47 -6.98 13.09
N PHE A 118 9.40 -7.15 12.14
CA PHE A 118 9.36 -6.40 10.88
C PHE A 118 8.15 -6.75 10.03
N ALA A 119 7.72 -8.02 9.99
CA ALA A 119 6.48 -8.42 9.33
C ALA A 119 5.24 -7.75 9.95
N THR A 120 5.22 -7.65 11.28
CA THR A 120 4.18 -6.93 12.04
C THR A 120 4.15 -5.44 11.73
N GLN A 121 5.32 -4.80 11.72
CA GLN A 121 5.45 -3.41 11.32
C GLN A 121 5.02 -3.21 9.87
N LEU A 122 5.41 -4.13 8.97
CA LEU A 122 5.07 -4.06 7.55
C LEU A 122 3.56 -4.09 7.34
N LYS A 123 2.84 -5.01 7.99
CA LYS A 123 1.38 -5.08 7.98
C LYS A 123 0.72 -3.82 8.54
N SER A 124 1.24 -3.31 9.66
CA SER A 124 0.74 -2.09 10.31
C SER A 124 0.88 -0.87 9.39
N GLU A 125 2.04 -0.66 8.80
CA GLU A 125 2.29 0.46 7.87
C GLU A 125 1.49 0.32 6.57
N GLY A 126 1.32 -0.90 6.04
CA GLY A 126 0.40 -1.16 4.93
C GLY A 126 -1.04 -0.78 5.24
N THR A 127 -1.51 -1.08 6.45
CA THR A 127 -2.86 -0.71 6.92
C THR A 127 -3.02 0.81 7.02
N LYS A 128 -2.04 1.50 7.59
CA LYS A 128 -2.01 2.97 7.67
C LYS A 128 -2.02 3.60 6.27
N LEU A 129 -1.22 3.07 5.34
CA LEU A 129 -1.19 3.54 3.95
C LEU A 129 -2.55 3.40 3.28
N GLY A 130 -3.22 2.26 3.45
CA GLY A 130 -4.56 2.03 2.91
C GLY A 130 -5.60 3.00 3.46
N GLY A 131 -5.57 3.24 4.78
CA GLY A 131 -6.46 4.21 5.44
C GLY A 131 -6.21 5.65 4.96
N ALA A 132 -4.95 6.07 4.93
CA ALA A 132 -4.56 7.40 4.48
C ALA A 132 -4.92 7.64 2.99
N ALA A 133 -4.70 6.63 2.14
CA ALA A 133 -5.05 6.69 0.72
C ALA A 133 -6.57 6.72 0.50
N ALA A 134 -7.36 6.03 1.34
CA ALA A 134 -8.82 6.13 1.31
C ALA A 134 -9.31 7.52 1.75
N GLY A 135 -8.63 8.15 2.72
CA GLY A 135 -8.93 9.51 3.18
C GLY A 135 -8.42 10.63 2.26
N GLY A 136 -7.58 10.33 1.27
CA GLY A 136 -7.06 11.31 0.30
C GLY A 136 -6.10 12.36 0.88
N LYS A 137 -5.62 12.16 2.12
CA LYS A 137 -4.78 13.15 2.83
C LYS A 137 -3.30 12.92 2.52
N ALA A 138 -2.71 13.81 1.72
CA ALA A 138 -1.33 13.65 1.22
C ALA A 138 -0.27 13.54 2.34
N GLU A 139 -0.44 14.26 3.45
CA GLU A 139 0.47 14.20 4.59
C GLU A 139 0.43 12.84 5.31
N GLU A 140 -0.77 12.30 5.53
CA GLU A 140 -0.95 10.99 6.15
C GLU A 140 -0.38 9.88 5.25
N ILE A 141 -0.62 9.99 3.94
CA ILE A 141 -0.05 9.08 2.93
C ILE A 141 1.48 9.13 2.98
N THR A 142 2.06 10.34 2.97
CA THR A 142 3.52 10.53 3.02
C THR A 142 4.10 9.94 4.29
N THR A 143 3.41 10.12 5.43
CA THR A 143 3.82 9.57 6.72
C THR A 143 3.81 8.04 6.70
N ALA A 144 2.75 7.42 6.19
CA ALA A 144 2.67 5.96 6.06
C ALA A 144 3.71 5.39 5.09
N LEU A 145 3.96 6.07 3.95
CA LEU A 145 5.03 5.67 3.03
C LEU A 145 6.42 5.76 3.68
N LYS A 146 6.70 6.78 4.48
CA LYS A 146 7.96 6.89 5.25
C LYS A 146 8.11 5.75 6.26
N GLY A 147 7.04 5.42 6.99
CA GLY A 147 7.02 4.28 7.92
C GLY A 147 7.27 2.95 7.21
N LEU A 148 6.63 2.75 6.06
CA LEU A 148 6.85 1.58 5.21
C LEU A 148 8.31 1.49 4.73
N ALA A 149 8.88 2.59 4.22
CA ALA A 149 10.27 2.65 3.78
C ALA A 149 11.26 2.35 4.91
N ALA A 150 11.02 2.89 6.11
CA ALA A 150 11.84 2.65 7.29
C ALA A 150 11.81 1.17 7.70
N THR A 151 10.62 0.55 7.67
CA THR A 151 10.44 -0.88 7.96
C THR A 151 11.21 -1.75 6.97
N CYS A 152 11.06 -1.49 5.66
CA CYS A 152 11.79 -2.21 4.62
C CYS A 152 13.31 -2.07 4.80
N LYS A 153 13.80 -0.85 5.05
CA LYS A 153 15.22 -0.57 5.28
C LYS A 153 15.76 -1.30 6.51
N GLY A 154 15.01 -1.31 7.62
CA GLY A 154 15.38 -2.00 8.85
C GLY A 154 15.48 -3.52 8.65
N CYS A 155 14.49 -4.12 7.99
CA CYS A 155 14.50 -5.54 7.65
C CYS A 155 15.68 -5.89 6.73
N HIS A 156 15.90 -5.13 5.64
CA HIS A 156 17.01 -5.40 4.72
C HIS A 156 18.38 -5.25 5.39
N ALA A 157 18.56 -4.23 6.23
CA ALA A 157 19.81 -4.02 6.96
C ALA A 157 20.17 -5.18 7.90
N LYS A 158 19.16 -5.91 8.41
CA LYS A 158 19.35 -7.05 9.32
C LYS A 158 19.46 -8.39 8.59
N TYR A 159 18.65 -8.64 7.55
CA TYR A 159 18.51 -9.98 6.95
C TYR A 159 19.03 -10.10 5.51
N GLN A 160 19.48 -9.01 4.87
CA GLN A 160 19.95 -9.01 3.48
C GLN A 160 21.48 -8.81 3.35
N LYS A 161 22.24 -8.93 4.45
CA LYS A 161 23.69 -8.66 4.52
C LYS A 161 24.61 -9.75 3.95
N HIS A 162 24.10 -10.71 3.17
CA HIS A 162 24.89 -11.79 2.57
C HIS A 162 24.50 -12.02 1.12
#